data_AF-A0A936FH90-F1
#
_entry.id   AF-A0A936FH90-F1
#
_cell.length_a   1.000
_cell.length_b   1.000
_cell.length_c   1.000
_cell.angle_alpha   90.00
_cell.angle_beta   90.00
_cell.angle_gamma   90.00
#
_symmetry.space_group_name_H-M   'P 1'
#
loop_
_entity.id
_entity.type
_entity.pdbx_description
1 polymer ?
#
loop_
_entity_poly.entity_id
_entity_poly.type
_entity_poly.pdbx_seq_one_letter_code
_entity_poly.pdbx_strand_id
1 'polypeptide(L)' 'MTCGARTRAGTPCKQKALYSNGRCKQHGGLSTGPQTEAGKEQARINGRKGGRPKREPKSMDG' A
#
# COMPACT_ATOMS: atom_id res chain seq x y z
N MET A 1 8.24 -5.30 -15.80
CA MET A 1 7.68 -4.40 -14.76
C MET A 1 7.79 -5.07 -13.39
N THR A 2 7.94 -4.31 -12.30
CA THR A 2 7.94 -4.82 -10.91
C THR A 2 6.95 -4.02 -10.06
N CYS A 3 6.57 -4.56 -8.89
CA CYS A 3 5.55 -3.95 -8.04
C CYS A 3 5.95 -2.56 -7.51
N GLY A 4 7.23 -2.35 -7.21
CA GLY A 4 7.78 -1.05 -6.80
C GLY A 4 7.28 -0.48 -5.47
N ALA A 5 6.33 -1.13 -4.78
CA ALA A 5 5.83 -0.69 -3.48
C ALA A 5 6.93 -0.73 -2.42
N ARG A 6 6.97 0.24 -1.51
CA ARG A 6 7.94 0.27 -0.41
C ARG A 6 7.69 -0.91 0.54
N THR A 7 8.69 -1.77 0.70
CA THR A 7 8.63 -2.89 1.64
C THR A 7 8.85 -2.42 3.08
N ARG A 8 8.64 -3.32 4.05
CA ARG A 8 8.98 -3.07 5.46
C ARG A 8 10.46 -2.76 5.68
N ALA A 9 11.34 -3.25 4.81
CA ALA A 9 12.77 -2.96 4.82
C ALA A 9 13.13 -1.61 4.17
N GLY A 10 12.14 -0.83 3.74
CA GLY A 10 12.36 0.47 3.12
C GLY A 10 12.75 0.43 1.63
N THR A 11 13.03 -0.74 1.07
CA THR A 11 13.41 -0.91 -0.33
C THR A 11 12.20 -1.15 -1.24
N PRO A 12 12.29 -0.85 -2.56
CA PRO A 12 11.23 -1.13 -3.52
C PRO A 12 10.96 -2.63 -3.72
N CYS A 13 9.69 -3.02 -3.82
CA CYS A 13 9.29 -4.40 -4.06
C CYS A 13 9.71 -4.88 -5.46
N LYS A 14 10.45 -6.00 -5.50
CA LYS A 14 10.99 -6.59 -6.73
C LYS A 14 10.09 -7.65 -7.38
N GLN A 15 8.91 -7.92 -6.82
CA GLN A 15 8.01 -8.97 -7.33
C GLN A 15 7.49 -8.61 -8.75
N LYS A 16 7.47 -9.61 -9.65
CA LYS A 16 7.12 -9.47 -11.08
C LYS A 16 5.72 -9.96 -11.46
N ALA A 17 5.11 -10.82 -10.65
CA ALA A 17 3.70 -11.22 -10.75
C ALA A 17 2.82 -10.09 -10.23
N LEU A 18 2.34 -9.28 -11.18
CA LEU A 18 1.51 -8.10 -10.94
C LEU A 18 0.07 -8.39 -11.34
N TYR A 19 -0.85 -7.75 -10.65
CA TYR A 19 -2.27 -7.73 -11.01
C TYR A 19 -2.57 -6.46 -11.81
N SER A 20 -3.81 -6.30 -12.28
CA SER A 20 -4.24 -5.19 -13.16
C SER A 20 -3.94 -3.80 -12.59
N ASN A 21 -3.89 -3.65 -11.26
CA ASN A 21 -3.53 -2.40 -10.58
C ASN A 21 -2.01 -2.14 -10.46
N GLY A 22 -1.17 -2.97 -11.09
CA GLY A 22 0.29 -2.85 -11.07
C GLY A 22 0.97 -3.25 -9.75
N ARG A 23 0.21 -3.78 -8.77
CA ARG A 23 0.75 -4.26 -7.49
C ARG A 23 0.76 -5.77 -7.42
N CYS A 24 1.68 -6.32 -6.61
CA CYS A 24 1.72 -7.75 -6.34
C CYS A 24 0.73 -8.15 -5.24
N LYS A 25 0.52 -9.45 -5.03
CA LYS A 25 -0.41 -9.97 -4.00
C LYS A 25 -0.18 -9.39 -2.60
N GLN A 26 1.08 -9.13 -2.23
CA GLN A 26 1.45 -8.62 -0.90
C GLN A 26 1.21 -7.11 -0.73
N HIS A 27 1.03 -6.38 -1.84
CA HIS A 27 0.89 -4.92 -1.83
C HIS A 27 -0.43 -4.47 -2.45
N GLY A 28 -1.49 -5.25 -2.24
CA GLY A 28 -2.85 -4.90 -2.66
C GLY A 28 -3.21 -5.30 -4.08
N GLY A 29 -2.38 -6.11 -4.76
CA GLY A 29 -2.68 -6.60 -6.11
C GLY A 29 -4.03 -7.31 -6.24
N LEU A 30 -4.40 -8.07 -5.22
CA LEU A 30 -5.68 -8.79 -5.12
C LEU A 30 -6.81 -7.95 -4.48
N SER A 31 -6.53 -6.71 -4.08
CA SER A 31 -7.54 -5.88 -3.41
C SER A 31 -8.59 -5.42 -4.42
N THR A 32 -9.86 -5.68 -4.11
CA THR A 32 -11.02 -5.18 -4.87
C THR A 32 -11.46 -3.78 -4.42
N GLY A 33 -10.87 -3.25 -3.33
CA GLY A 33 -11.32 -2.01 -2.70
C GLY A 33 -12.65 -2.16 -1.95
N PRO A 34 -13.16 -1.08 -1.35
CA PRO A 34 -14.47 -1.09 -0.70
C PRO A 34 -15.58 -1.21 -1.75
N GLN A 35 -16.46 -2.21 -1.58
CA GLN A 35 -17.55 -2.49 -2.53
C GLN A 35 -18.86 -1.78 -2.15
N THR A 36 -19.03 -1.38 -0.89
CA THR A 36 -20.23 -0.70 -0.40
C THR A 36 -20.04 0.82 -0.37
N GLU A 37 -21.14 1.56 -0.51
CA GLU A 37 -21.11 3.03 -0.43
C GLU A 37 -20.55 3.53 0.90
N ALA A 38 -20.98 2.93 2.02
CA ALA A 38 -20.42 3.24 3.34
C ALA A 38 -18.90 2.98 3.41
N GLY A 39 -18.42 1.90 2.79
CA GLY A 39 -16.99 1.58 2.73
C GLY A 39 -16.19 2.58 1.90
N LYS A 40 -16.75 3.02 0.76
CA LYS A 40 -16.13 4.06 -0.10
C LYS A 40 -16.06 5.39 0.64
N GLU A 41 -17.13 5.77 1.33
CA GLU A 41 -17.17 6.99 2.12
C GLU A 41 -16.15 6.96 3.27
N GLN A 42 -16.05 5.83 3.98
CA GLN A 42 -15.03 5.66 5.02
C GLN A 42 -13.61 5.76 4.45
N ALA A 43 -13.36 5.19 3.27
CA ALA A 43 -12.07 5.31 2.60
C ALA A 43 -11.74 6.77 2.23
N ARG A 44 -12.74 7.53 1.75
CA ARG A 44 -12.62 8.97 1.46
C ARG A 44 -12.27 9.78 2.72
N ILE A 45 -12.98 9.52 3.82
CA ILE A 45 -12.73 10.16 5.12
C ILE A 45 -11.30 9.86 5.60
N ASN A 46 -10.86 8.60 5.51
CA ASN A 46 -9.52 8.20 5.91
C ASN A 46 -8.43 8.89 5.07
N GLY A 47 -8.68 9.06 3.77
CA GLY A 47 -7.81 9.83 2.87
C GLY A 47 -7.68 11.29 3.30
N ARG A 48 -8.82 11.95 3.60
CA ARG A 48 -8.84 13.35 4.06
C ARG A 48 -8.10 13.55 5.39
N LYS A 49 -8.10 12.55 6.28
CA LYS A 49 -7.39 12.59 7.56
C LYS A 49 -5.87 12.38 7.43
N GLY A 50 -5.33 12.25 6.22
CA GLY A 50 -3.89 12.08 5.99
C GLY A 50 -3.41 10.62 6.10
N GLY A 51 -4.33 9.66 6.17
CA GLY A 51 -3.99 8.24 6.26
C GLY A 51 -3.22 7.89 7.54
N ARG A 52 -2.39 6.84 7.44
CA ARG A 52 -1.56 6.39 8.57
C ARG A 52 -0.30 7.26 8.62
N PRO A 53 0.13 7.77 9.79
CA PRO A 53 1.35 8.54 9.89
C PRO A 53 2.54 7.74 9.36
N LYS A 54 3.45 8.41 8.64
CA LYS A 54 4.69 7.80 8.17
C LYS A 54 5.48 7.38 9.41
N ARG A 55 5.74 6.09 9.57
CA ARG A 55 6.66 5.62 10.61
C ARG A 55 8.01 6.28 10.38
N GLU A 56 8.57 6.89 11.42
CA GLU A 56 9.95 7.37 11.38
C GLU A 56 10.87 6.20 11.02
N PRO A 57 11.91 6.44 10.20
CA PRO A 57 12.91 5.41 9.97
C PRO A 57 13.50 5.02 11.33
N LYS A 58 13.53 3.72 11.64
CA LYS A 58 14.33 3.24 12.77
C LYS A 58 15.78 3.64 12.47
N SER A 59 16.42 4.37 13.39
CA SER A 59 17.85 4.61 13.35
C SER A 59 18.54 3.28 13.10
N MET A 60 19.31 3.19 12.01
CA MET A 60 20.17 2.06 11.71
C MET A 60 21.44 2.25 12.53
N ASP A 61 21.35 2.06 13.84
CA ASP A 61 22.53 1.86 14.66
C ASP A 61 22.96 0.40 14.45
N GLY A 62 24.19 0.24 13.97
CA GLY A 62 24.75 -0.99 13.40
C GLY A 62 24.92 -2.15 14.37
#